data_AF-A0A423UBK5-F1
#
_entry.id   AF-A0A423UBK5-F1
#
_cell.length_a   1.000
_cell.length_b   1.000
_cell.length_c   1.000
_cell.angle_alpha   90.00
_cell.angle_beta   90.00
_cell.angle_gamma   90.00
#
_symmetry.space_group_name_H-M   'P 1'
#
loop_
_entity.id
_entity.type
_entity.pdbx_description
1 polymer ?
#
loop_
_entity_poly.entity_id
_entity_poly.type
_entity_poly.pdbx_seq_one_letter_code
_entity_poly.pdbx_strand_id
1 'polypeptide(L)'
;MWPLVMNVLRAYAPYITLPAAAVIGFVGYNIEKHFRTPPPNRPSIEEQRNERLLKELLEAKEAAPAPLSEKTFVPKTIFEKNLSPSLAKEE
;
A
#
# COMPACT_ATOMS: atom_id res chain seq x y z
N MET A 1 -54.35 9.22 15.23
CA MET A 1 -53.86 7.88 14.86
C MET A 1 -52.51 7.91 14.13
N TRP A 2 -52.27 8.85 13.21
CA TRP A 2 -50.98 8.99 12.52
C TRP A 2 -49.74 9.17 13.43
N PRO A 3 -49.78 10.00 14.50
CA PRO A 3 -48.63 10.13 15.41
C PRO A 3 -48.31 8.84 16.18
N LEU A 4 -49.32 8.01 16.43
CA LEU A 4 -49.15 6.72 17.11
C LEU A 4 -48.40 5.73 16.20
N VAL A 5 -48.79 5.65 14.93
CA VAL A 5 -48.12 4.80 13.93
C VAL A 5 -46.66 5.22 13.76
N MET A 6 -46.39 6.52 13.67
CA MET A 6 -45.02 7.04 13.55
C MET A 6 -44.15 6.76 14.78
N ASN A 7 -44.73 6.84 15.98
CA ASN A 7 -44.03 6.50 17.22
C ASN A 7 -43.67 5.00 17.29
N VAL A 8 -44.59 4.12 16.89
CA VAL A 8 -44.34 2.68 16.81
C VAL A 8 -43.26 2.39 15.76
N LEU A 9 -43.38 2.95 14.56
CA LEU A 9 -42.39 2.78 13.51
C LEU A 9 -41.00 3.23 13.96
N ARG A 10 -40.88 4.40 14.60
CA ARG A 10 -39.59 4.91 15.11
C ARG A 10 -39.00 4.02 16.20
N ALA A 11 -39.84 3.52 17.11
CA ALA A 11 -39.38 2.66 18.20
C ALA A 11 -38.87 1.31 17.71
N TYR A 12 -39.56 0.70 16.72
CA TYR A 12 -39.22 -0.63 16.22
C TYR A 12 -38.32 -0.64 14.99
N ALA A 13 -38.16 0.49 14.28
CA ALA A 13 -37.33 0.58 13.10
C ALA A 13 -35.92 0.03 13.32
N PRO A 14 -35.15 0.41 14.35
CA PRO A 14 -33.79 -0.11 14.54
C PRO A 14 -33.74 -1.63 14.69
N TYR A 15 -34.74 -2.22 15.37
CA TYR A 15 -34.80 -3.66 15.60
C TYR A 15 -35.10 -4.47 14.34
N ILE A 16 -35.69 -3.84 13.32
CA ILE A 16 -36.01 -4.49 12.04
C ILE A 16 -34.93 -4.15 11.00
N THR A 17 -34.53 -2.88 10.90
CA THR A 17 -33.61 -2.41 9.87
C THR A 17 -32.19 -2.88 10.12
N LEU A 18 -31.73 -2.97 11.36
CA LEU A 18 -30.37 -3.43 11.68
C LEU A 18 -30.15 -4.89 11.26
N PRO A 19 -30.96 -5.89 11.68
CA PRO A 19 -30.76 -7.26 11.20
C PRO A 19 -30.96 -7.37 9.68
N ALA A 20 -31.92 -6.65 9.09
CA ALA A 20 -32.09 -6.62 7.65
C ALA A 20 -30.85 -6.09 6.93
N ALA A 21 -30.27 -4.98 7.40
CA ALA A 21 -29.05 -4.40 6.85
C ALA A 21 -27.84 -5.32 7.02
N ALA A 22 -27.74 -6.02 8.15
CA ALA A 22 -26.68 -7.01 8.37
C ALA A 22 -26.78 -8.17 7.37
N VAL A 23 -27.98 -8.70 7.12
CA VAL A 23 -28.20 -9.77 6.14
C VAL A 23 -27.90 -9.28 4.72
N ILE A 24 -28.42 -8.11 4.34
CA ILE A 24 -28.16 -7.52 3.01
C ILE A 24 -26.66 -7.25 2.83
N GLY A 25 -25.99 -6.70 3.84
CA GLY A 25 -24.55 -6.45 3.82
C GLY A 25 -23.75 -7.74 3.71
N PHE A 26 -24.15 -8.80 4.42
CA PHE A 26 -23.50 -10.11 4.32
C PHE A 26 -23.67 -10.73 2.93
N VAL A 27 -24.88 -10.74 2.38
CA VAL A 27 -25.15 -11.25 1.03
C VAL A 27 -24.41 -10.42 -0.02
N GLY A 28 -24.49 -9.10 0.08
CA GLY A 28 -23.80 -8.15 -0.78
C GLY A 28 -22.29 -8.36 -0.77
N TYR A 29 -21.68 -8.53 0.41
CA TYR A 29 -20.25 -8.81 0.55
C TYR A 29 -19.83 -10.11 -0.16
N ASN A 30 -20.64 -11.17 -0.05
CA ASN A 30 -20.34 -12.45 -0.71
C ASN A 30 -20.46 -12.32 -2.24
N ILE A 31 -21.49 -11.63 -2.74
CA ILE A 31 -21.67 -11.36 -4.17
C ILE A 31 -20.51 -10.50 -4.68
N GLU A 32 -20.23 -9.38 -4.02
CA GLU A 32 -19.14 -8.49 -4.38
C GLU A 32 -17.80 -9.24 -4.41
N LYS A 33 -17.53 -10.07 -3.40
CA LYS A 33 -16.31 -10.89 -3.36
C LYS A 33 -16.20 -11.85 -4.54
N HIS A 34 -17.31 -12.39 -5.05
CA HIS A 34 -17.31 -13.29 -6.19
C HIS A 34 -16.99 -12.57 -7.51
N PHE A 35 -17.45 -11.32 -7.67
CA PHE A 35 -17.27 -10.55 -8.90
C PHE A 35 -16.08 -9.58 -8.86
N ARG A 36 -15.56 -9.25 -7.68
CA ARG A 36 -14.46 -8.30 -7.49
C ARG A 36 -13.14 -8.91 -7.96
N THR A 37 -12.46 -8.23 -8.86
CA THR A 37 -11.05 -8.49 -9.18
C THR A 37 -10.19 -8.14 -7.96
N PRO A 38 -9.30 -9.04 -7.50
CA PRO A 38 -8.44 -8.74 -6.36
C PRO A 38 -7.56 -7.51 -6.67
N PRO A 39 -7.32 -6.61 -5.68
CA PRO A 39 -6.37 -5.54 -5.88
C PRO A 39 -4.99 -6.13 -6.22
N PRO A 40 -4.16 -5.44 -7.03
CA PRO A 40 -2.82 -5.90 -7.30
C PRO A 40 -2.09 -6.11 -5.98
N ASN A 41 -1.48 -7.27 -5.81
CA ASN A 41 -0.66 -7.57 -4.65
C ASN A 41 0.56 -6.65 -4.70
N ARG A 42 0.49 -5.51 -4.00
CA ARG A 42 1.60 -4.58 -3.89
C ARG A 42 2.37 -4.95 -2.62
N PRO A 43 3.69 -5.16 -2.71
CA PRO A 43 4.50 -5.36 -1.51
C PRO A 43 4.35 -4.17 -0.57
N SER A 44 4.50 -4.43 0.72
CA SER A 44 4.50 -3.35 1.72
C SER A 44 5.63 -2.35 1.42
N ILE A 45 5.47 -1.11 1.90
CA ILE A 45 6.54 -0.10 1.72
C ILE A 45 7.85 -0.56 2.37
N GLU A 46 7.77 -1.33 3.45
CA GLU A 46 8.90 -1.94 4.14
C GLU A 46 9.58 -3.00 3.27
N GLU A 47 8.81 -3.91 2.67
CA GLU A 47 9.33 -4.91 1.73
C GLU A 47 10.02 -4.24 0.54
N GLN A 48 9.41 -3.21 -0.05
CA GLN A 48 10.01 -2.44 -1.15
C GLN A 48 11.30 -1.73 -0.73
N ARG A 49 11.38 -1.24 0.51
CA ARG A 49 12.60 -0.63 1.04
C ARG A 49 13.70 -1.68 1.25
N ASN A 50 13.35 -2.82 1.84
CA ASN A 50 14.29 -3.90 2.10
C ASN A 50 14.82 -4.48 0.79
N GLU A 51 13.97 -4.66 -0.21
CA GLU A 51 14.39 -5.12 -1.54
C GLU A 51 15.37 -4.14 -2.20
N ARG A 52 15.13 -2.82 -2.07
CA ARG A 52 16.08 -1.80 -2.56
C ARG A 52 17.43 -1.88 -1.84
N LEU A 53 17.42 -1.99 -0.50
CA LEU A 53 18.66 -2.13 0.28
C LEU A 53 19.41 -3.42 -0.04
N LEU A 54 18.69 -4.53 -0.23
CA LEU A 54 19.30 -5.80 -0.62
C LEU A 54 19.95 -5.72 -2.01
N LYS A 55 19.28 -5.10 -2.99
CA LYS A 55 19.87 -4.85 -4.32
C LYS A 55 21.15 -4.03 -4.21
N GLU A 56 21.13 -2.93 -3.44
CA GLU A 56 22.32 -2.09 -3.23
C GLU A 56 23.48 -2.86 -2.59
N LEU A 57 23.20 -3.74 -1.62
CA LEU A 57 24.24 -4.55 -0.97
C LEU A 57 24.80 -5.64 -1.88
N LEU A 58 23.98 -6.21 -2.75
CA LEU A 58 24.41 -7.20 -3.74
C LEU A 58 25.29 -6.56 -4.80
N GLU A 59 24.88 -5.42 -5.35
CA GLU A 59 25.67 -4.63 -6.31
C GLU A 59 27.00 -4.15 -5.69
N ALA A 60 27.00 -3.75 -4.42
CA ALA A 60 28.21 -3.32 -3.72
C ALA A 60 29.20 -4.45 -3.45
N LYS A 61 28.73 -5.71 -3.34
CA LYS A 61 29.59 -6.87 -3.04
C LYS A 61 30.44 -7.32 -4.22
N GLU A 62 30.07 -6.95 -5.45
CA GLU A 62 30.83 -7.30 -6.67
C GLU A 62 31.98 -6.30 -6.96
N ALA A 63 32.06 -5.19 -6.23
CA ALA A 63 33.16 -4.23 -6.36
C ALA A 63 34.36 -4.66 -5.50
N ALA A 64 35.50 -4.93 -6.15
CA ALA A 64 36.81 -5.08 -5.50
C ALA A 64 37.11 -3.86 -4.59
N PRO A 65 37.96 -3.99 -3.55
CA PRO A 65 38.27 -2.87 -2.66
C PRO A 65 38.89 -1.72 -3.46
N ALA A 66 38.09 -0.70 -3.72
CA ALA A 66 38.47 0.52 -4.40
C ALA A 66 39.45 1.34 -3.53
N PRO A 67 40.30 2.19 -4.14
CA PRO A 67 41.25 3.02 -3.41
C PRO A 67 40.54 3.97 -2.43
N LEU A 68 41.17 4.24 -1.28
CA LEU A 68 40.62 5.06 -0.20
C LEU A 68 40.20 6.48 -0.64
N SER A 69 40.75 6.97 -1.76
CA SER A 69 40.41 8.23 -2.42
C SER A 69 38.98 8.29 -2.94
N GLU A 70 38.41 7.16 -3.36
CA GLU A 70 37.06 7.07 -3.94
C GLU A 70 35.96 7.01 -2.87
N LYS A 71 36.34 6.96 -1.58
CA LYS A 71 35.42 6.96 -0.41
C LYS A 71 34.24 5.99 -0.54
N THR A 72 34.48 4.82 -1.13
CA THR A 72 33.49 3.76 -1.41
C THR A 72 32.84 3.19 -0.14
N PHE A 73 33.40 3.47 1.03
CA PHE A 73 32.85 3.13 2.34
C PHE A 73 31.62 3.96 2.73
N VAL A 74 31.37 5.10 2.07
CA VAL A 74 30.16 5.91 2.30
C VAL A 74 29.16 5.62 1.18
N PRO A 75 27.89 5.30 1.49
CA PRO A 75 26.87 5.15 0.46
C PRO A 75 26.68 6.48 -0.29
N LYS A 76 26.67 6.40 -1.63
CA LYS A 76 26.42 7.56 -2.51
C LYS A 76 25.12 8.26 -2.13
N THR A 77 25.13 9.59 -2.12
CA THR A 77 23.96 10.39 -1.76
C THR A 77 22.89 10.32 -2.84
N ILE A 78 21.64 10.70 -2.52
CA ILE A 78 20.52 10.70 -3.48
C ILE A 78 20.84 11.56 -4.71
N PHE A 79 21.60 12.64 -4.54
CA PHE A 79 22.00 13.55 -5.61
C PHE A 79 23.02 12.94 -6.57
N GLU A 80 23.92 12.09 -6.07
CA GLU A 80 24.88 11.36 -6.90
C GLU A 80 24.22 10.17 -7.61
N LYS A 81 23.20 9.56 -6.99
CA LYS A 81 22.44 8.45 -7.57
C LYS A 81 21.44 8.88 -8.65
N ASN A 82 20.87 10.08 -8.54
CA ASN A 82 19.82 10.59 -9.44
C ASN A 82 20.30 11.84 -10.19
N LEU A 83 21.44 11.75 -10.86
CA LEU A 83 21.95 12.83 -11.70
C LEU A 83 20.99 13.06 -12.88
N SER A 84 20.68 14.32 -13.16
CA SER A 84 19.90 14.67 -14.35
C SER A 84 20.71 14.32 -15.61
N PRO A 85 20.05 13.95 -16.72
CA PRO A 85 20.75 13.58 -17.97
C PRO A 85 21.73 14.64 -18.49
N SER A 86 21.53 15.92 -18.13
CA SER A 86 22.41 17.05 -18.46
C SER A 86 23.68 17.13 -17.61
N LEU A 87 23.70 16.51 -16.43
CA LEU A 87 24.81 16.50 -15.48
C LEU A 87 25.55 15.16 -15.46
N ALA A 88 24.97 14.11 -16.08
CA ALA A 88 25.65 12.86 -16.38
C ALA A 88 26.67 13.10 -17.50
N LYS A 89 27.81 13.71 -17.14
CA LYS A 89 28.90 13.93 -18.09
C LYS A 89 29.57 12.60 -18.42
N GLU A 90 29.79 12.37 -19.70
CA GLU A 90 30.43 11.18 -20.28
C GLU A 90 31.77 10.89 -19.59
N GLU A 91 31.89 9.70 -19.00
CA GLU A 91 33.16 9.01 -18.74
C GLU A 91 33.43 8.02 -19.88
#